data_AF-A0A2V8VK00-F1
#
_entry.id   AF-A0A2V8VK00-F1
#
_cell.length_a   1.000
_cell.length_b   1.000
_cell.length_c   1.000
_cell.angle_alpha   90.00
_cell.angle_beta   90.00
_cell.angle_gamma   90.00
#
_symmetry.space_group_name_H-M   'P 1'
#
loop_
_entity.id
_entity.type
_entity.pdbx_description
1 polymer ?
#
loop_
_entity_poly.entity_id
_entity_poly.type
_entity_poly.pdbx_seq_one_letter_code
_entity_poly.pdbx_strand_id
1 'polypeptide(L)'
;MYYPSIDAHAIARIWLDKDELTIRFLDEKWAWKQIHESKFSLPYVDAPTALVVTASTEELRKFVTAHADDKDAFSDEYRLFRVK
;
A
#
# COMPACT_ATOMS: atom_id res chain seq x y z
N MET A 1 -7.01 12.27 -25.93
CA MET A 1 -7.19 12.45 -24.47
C MET A 1 -5.84 12.18 -23.82
N TYR A 2 -5.21 13.20 -23.23
CA TYR A 2 -3.88 13.08 -22.61
C TYR A 2 -4.11 12.86 -21.12
N TYR A 3 -3.72 11.70 -20.61
CA TYR A 3 -3.67 11.45 -19.17
C TYR A 3 -2.26 11.79 -18.70
N PRO A 4 -2.07 12.76 -17.79
CA PRO A 4 -0.76 12.99 -17.21
C PRO A 4 -0.31 11.72 -16.48
N SER A 5 0.90 11.25 -16.78
CA SER A 5 1.52 10.18 -16.01
C SER A 5 1.97 10.75 -14.67
N ILE A 6 1.59 10.10 -13.58
CA ILE A 6 2.04 10.43 -12.23
C ILE A 6 2.97 9.31 -11.79
N ASP A 7 4.17 9.68 -11.34
CA ASP A 7 5.09 8.71 -10.74
C ASP A 7 4.47 8.21 -9.44
N ALA A 8 4.24 6.90 -9.37
CA ALA A 8 3.58 6.24 -8.25
C ALA A 8 4.40 5.05 -7.76
N HIS A 9 4.20 4.69 -6.49
CA HIS A 9 4.82 3.53 -5.89
C HIS A 9 3.78 2.42 -5.72
N ALA A 10 4.13 1.20 -6.12
CA ALA A 10 3.43 0.01 -5.69
C ALA A 10 4.16 -0.57 -4.47
N ILE A 11 3.41 -0.85 -3.41
CA ILE A 11 3.96 -1.36 -2.15
C ILE A 11 3.14 -2.58 -1.73
N ALA A 12 3.84 -3.68 -1.49
CA ALA A 12 3.22 -4.91 -1.04
C ALA A 12 4.13 -5.68 -0.08
N ARG A 13 3.52 -6.43 0.82
CA ARG A 13 4.17 -7.52 1.53
C ARG A 13 4.18 -8.74 0.63
N ILE A 14 5.35 -9.36 0.50
CA ILE A 14 5.53 -10.55 -0.34
C ILE A 14 5.94 -11.72 0.53
N TRP A 15 5.27 -12.85 0.36
CA TRP A 15 5.63 -14.12 0.98
C TRP A 15 5.76 -15.20 -0.08
N LEU A 16 6.85 -15.96 -0.04
CA LEU A 16 7.08 -17.07 -0.95
C LEU A 16 7.17 -18.35 -0.13
N ASP A 17 6.26 -19.30 -0.38
CA ASP A 17 6.29 -20.63 0.21
C ASP A 17 6.17 -21.69 -0.89
N LYS A 18 7.27 -22.44 -1.11
CA LYS A 18 7.39 -23.48 -2.16
C LYS A 18 6.99 -22.99 -3.56
N ASP A 19 5.77 -23.33 -3.96
CA ASP A 19 5.19 -23.06 -5.28
C ASP A 19 4.10 -21.97 -5.20
N GLU A 20 3.95 -21.30 -4.07
CA GLU A 20 3.00 -20.22 -3.84
C GLU A 20 3.71 -18.89 -3.54
N LEU A 21 3.33 -17.86 -4.29
CA LEU A 21 3.67 -16.47 -4.05
C LEU A 21 2.41 -15.75 -3.55
N THR A 22 2.43 -15.28 -2.31
CA THR A 22 1.41 -14.41 -1.74
C THR A 22 1.88 -12.96 -1.82
N ILE A 23 1.09 -12.10 -2.44
CA ILE A 23 1.32 -10.66 -2.51
C ILE A 23 0.16 -10.00 -1.76
N ARG A 24 0.47 -9.13 -0.80
CA ARG A 24 -0.54 -8.36 -0.08
C ARG A 24 -0.26 -6.87 -0.20
N PHE A 25 -1.11 -6.14 -0.92
CA PHE A 25 -1.00 -4.70 -1.07
C PHE A 25 -1.56 -3.98 0.16
N LEU A 26 -1.17 -2.72 0.32
CA LEU A 26 -1.73 -1.84 1.35
C LEU A 26 -3.24 -1.70 1.14
N ASP A 27 -4.02 -1.96 2.18
CA ASP A 27 -5.48 -1.88 2.13
C ASP A 27 -5.96 -0.42 2.17
N GLU A 28 -6.73 -0.05 1.15
CA GLU A 28 -7.24 1.32 1.01
C GLU A 28 -8.16 1.73 2.18
N LYS A 29 -9.00 0.81 2.66
CA LYS A 29 -9.95 1.10 3.76
C LYS A 29 -9.20 1.27 5.07
N TRP A 30 -8.18 0.45 5.32
CA TRP A 30 -7.30 0.60 6.47
C TRP A 30 -6.59 1.96 6.42
N ALA A 31 -5.98 2.32 5.30
CA ALA A 31 -5.27 3.60 5.15
C ALA A 31 -6.22 4.80 5.34
N TRP A 32 -7.40 4.74 4.72
CA TRP A 32 -8.44 5.77 4.85
C TRP A 32 -8.86 5.95 6.32
N LYS A 33 -9.06 4.84 7.05
CA LYS A 33 -9.41 4.86 8.47
C LYS A 33 -8.30 5.49 9.32
N GLN A 34 -7.03 5.11 9.10
CA GLN A 34 -5.91 5.69 9.84
C GLN A 34 -5.84 7.22 9.65
N ILE A 35 -6.14 7.71 8.45
CA ILE A 35 -6.14 9.15 8.16
C ILE A 35 -7.26 9.86 8.93
N HIS A 36 -8.49 9.34 8.86
CA HIS A 36 -9.63 9.95 9.52
C HIS A 36 -9.55 9.87 11.05
N GLU A 37 -8.85 8.89 11.58
CA GLU A 37 -8.55 8.78 13.02
C GLU A 37 -7.33 9.62 13.45
N SER A 38 -6.73 10.43 12.55
CA SER A 38 -5.52 11.23 12.80
C SER A 38 -4.30 10.40 13.26
N LYS A 39 -4.25 9.12 12.86
CA LYS A 39 -3.16 8.18 13.15
C LYS A 39 -2.20 8.00 11.98
N PHE A 40 -2.51 8.60 10.83
CA PHE A 40 -1.67 8.54 9.64
C PHE A 40 -0.61 9.63 9.66
N SER A 41 0.66 9.24 9.73
CA SER A 41 1.79 10.16 9.91
C SER A 41 2.37 10.72 8.62
N LEU A 42 1.93 10.24 7.46
CA LEU A 42 2.49 10.61 6.17
C LEU A 42 1.75 11.81 5.56
N PRO A 43 2.44 12.69 4.81
CA PRO A 43 1.80 13.72 3.99
C PRO A 43 0.79 13.14 3.00
N TYR A 44 -0.38 13.76 2.92
CA TYR A 44 -1.41 13.42 1.95
C TYR A 44 -2.16 14.66 1.47
N VAL A 45 -2.83 14.51 0.33
CA VAL A 45 -3.75 15.48 -0.26
C VAL A 45 -5.11 14.82 -0.37
N ASP A 46 -6.12 15.48 0.20
CA ASP A 46 -7.52 15.13 0.00
C ASP A 46 -8.02 15.81 -1.28
N ALA A 47 -8.12 15.03 -2.36
CA ALA A 47 -8.61 15.50 -3.65
C ALA A 47 -10.10 15.10 -3.82
N PRO A 48 -10.88 15.81 -4.66
CA PRO A 48 -12.33 15.61 -4.74
C PRO A 48 -12.81 14.17 -5.01
N THR A 49 -11.95 13.35 -5.62
CA THR A 49 -12.28 11.96 -6.00
C THR A 49 -11.35 10.92 -5.39
N ALA A 50 -10.32 11.33 -4.64
CA ALA A 50 -9.28 10.42 -4.18
C ALA A 50 -8.47 11.04 -3.04
N LEU A 51 -7.96 10.17 -2.16
CA LEU A 51 -6.92 10.55 -1.24
C LEU A 51 -5.57 10.15 -1.82
N VAL A 52 -4.65 11.10 -1.93
CA VAL A 52 -3.33 10.88 -2.52
C VAL A 52 -2.26 11.04 -1.46
N VAL A 53 -1.54 9.97 -1.14
CA VAL A 53 -0.36 10.03 -0.27
C VAL A 53 0.80 10.64 -1.05
N THR A 54 1.35 11.75 -0.54
CA THR A 54 2.39 12.56 -1.22
C THR A 54 3.75 12.50 -0.52
N ALA A 55 3.92 11.53 0.39
CA ALA A 55 5.17 11.29 1.10
C ALA A 55 6.33 10.94 0.14
N SER A 56 7.55 11.29 0.55
CA SER A 56 8.76 10.87 -0.14
C SER A 56 8.95 9.35 -0.11
N THR A 57 9.72 8.80 -1.04
CA THR A 57 10.06 7.37 -1.06
C THR A 57 10.69 6.90 0.28
N GLU A 58 11.47 7.75 0.94
CA GLU A 58 12.08 7.41 2.24
C GLU A 58 11.03 7.30 3.35
N GLU A 59 10.11 8.25 3.44
CA GLU A 59 9.01 8.22 4.41
C GLU A 59 8.07 7.03 4.18
N LEU A 60 7.73 6.75 2.91
CA LEU A 60 6.96 5.56 2.54
C LEU A 60 7.66 4.27 2.99
N ARG A 61 8.97 4.14 2.78
CA ARG A 61 9.72 2.96 3.24
C ARG A 61 9.68 2.80 4.75
N LYS A 62 9.85 3.89 5.52
CA LYS A 62 9.78 3.86 6.98
C LYS A 62 8.39 3.44 7.46
N PHE A 63 7.35 4.03 6.88
CA PHE A 63 5.95 3.68 7.18
C PHE A 63 5.66 2.21 6.92
N VAL A 64 5.99 1.72 5.72
CA VAL A 64 5.75 0.33 5.34
C VAL A 64 6.51 -0.64 6.25
N THR A 65 7.74 -0.30 6.63
CA THR A 65 8.52 -1.12 7.55
C THR A 65 7.89 -1.16 8.94
N ALA A 66 7.39 -0.03 9.44
CA ALA A 66 6.73 0.07 10.74
C ALA A 66 5.41 -0.72 10.82
N HIS A 67 4.72 -0.88 9.68
CA HIS A 67 3.44 -1.59 9.58
C HIS A 67 3.54 -2.95 8.88
N ALA A 68 4.74 -3.45 8.58
CA ALA A 68 4.95 -4.65 7.76
C ALA A 68 4.27 -5.91 8.33
N ASP A 69 4.17 -5.99 9.66
CA ASP A 69 3.54 -7.10 10.38
C ASP A 69 2.07 -6.86 10.76
N ASP A 70 1.53 -5.68 10.47
CA ASP A 70 0.10 -5.41 10.61
C ASP A 70 -0.65 -6.11 9.47
N LYS A 71 -1.37 -7.18 9.83
CA LYS A 71 -2.14 -8.00 8.88
C LYS A 71 -3.34 -7.25 8.30
N ASP A 72 -3.86 -6.26 9.01
CA ASP A 72 -4.99 -5.46 8.57
C ASP A 72 -4.52 -4.32 7.64
N ALA A 73 -3.27 -3.86 7.81
CA ALA A 73 -2.67 -2.88 6.90
C ALA A 73 -2.41 -3.47 5.51
N PHE A 74 -1.99 -4.74 5.43
CA PHE A 74 -1.70 -5.43 4.18
C PHE A 74 -2.64 -6.63 3.99
N SER A 75 -3.92 -6.36 3.72
CA SER A 75 -4.96 -7.38 3.55
C SER A 75 -5.42 -7.60 2.11
N ASP A 76 -5.03 -6.75 1.15
CA ASP A 76 -5.41 -6.91 -0.26
C ASP A 76 -4.56 -7.98 -0.94
N GLU A 77 -5.05 -9.23 -0.92
CA GLU A 77 -4.28 -10.43 -1.22
C GLU A 77 -4.45 -10.94 -2.66
N TYR A 78 -3.31 -11.22 -3.29
CA TYR A 78 -3.17 -11.97 -4.52
C TYR A 78 -2.31 -13.22 -4.28
N ARG A 79 -2.80 -14.38 -4.72
CA ARG A 79 -2.06 -15.66 -4.64
C ARG A 79 -1.74 -16.14 -6.04
N LEU A 80 -0.46 -16.38 -6.29
CA LEU A 80 0.04 -16.90 -7.55
C LEU A 80 0.69 -18.26 -7.29
N PHE A 81 0.36 -19.25 -8.11
CA PHE A 81 0.89 -20.61 -8.00
C PHE A 81 1.80 -20.92 -9.18
N ARG A 82 2.97 -21.51 -8.93
CA ARG A 82 3.87 -21.98 -9.97
C ARG A 82 3.16 -23.08 -10.76
N VAL A 83 3.01 -22.87 -12.06
CA VAL A 83 2.59 -23.90 -13.00
C VAL A 83 3.85 -24.67 -13.44
N LYS A 84 3.79 -26.00 -13.39
CA LYS A 84 4.87 -26.89 -13.84
C LYS A 84 4.95 -26.96 -15.36
#